data_AF-A0A2P8HU08-F1
#
_entry.id   AF-A0A2P8HU08-F1
#
_cell.length_a   1.000
_cell.length_b   1.000
_cell.length_c   1.000
_cell.angle_alpha   90.00
_cell.angle_beta   90.00
_cell.angle_gamma   90.00
#
_symmetry.space_group_name_H-M   'P 1'
#
loop_
_entity.id
_entity.type
_entity.pdbx_description
1 polymer ?
#
loop_
_entity_poly.entity_id
_entity_poly.type
_entity_poly.pdbx_seq_one_letter_code
_entity_poly.pdbx_strand_id
1 'polypeptide(L)'
;MALFTLGKIFTSNRPELLTPVKLPHIYTITLVYTGDAAVTLKYNAEVQRLSGKDNTQHYFQVTRTALRINDQPATDYLATDLAAQCGSVIYPLQLHIGQGGQILSVPNYKEILVRWNERMAGLKQYFVGQEAEEYIAHTDNTIQNPELFIQSLKQDLFLSAWFSLLYTGYRKQFTVDYPLQAFQAPISFSVVQERPPMGGPQDNIHQKGTLISEALTGSMEIKCLLNKPRDFIQQVEGYWELQENEKTRTIAIRAICVEGES
;
A
#
# COMPACT_ATOMS: atom_id res chain seq x y z
N MET A 1 -36.56 29.56 -31.60
CA MET A 1 -35.23 29.55 -30.94
C MET A 1 -35.34 28.72 -29.67
N ALA A 2 -34.81 27.50 -29.66
CA ALA A 2 -34.64 26.69 -28.46
C ALA A 2 -33.25 26.06 -28.54
N LEU A 3 -32.27 26.75 -27.96
CA LEU A 3 -30.85 26.42 -27.98
C LEU A 3 -30.35 26.29 -26.53
N PHE A 4 -31.05 25.50 -25.71
CA PHE A 4 -30.68 25.30 -24.30
C PHE A 4 -31.00 23.89 -23.78
N THR A 5 -30.66 22.83 -24.52
CA THR A 5 -30.74 21.45 -24.01
C THR A 5 -29.63 20.52 -24.52
N LEU A 6 -28.43 21.04 -24.80
CA LEU A 6 -27.26 20.22 -25.15
C LEU A 6 -26.05 20.36 -24.19
N GLY A 7 -26.14 21.21 -23.17
CA GLY A 7 -25.03 21.49 -22.25
C GLY A 7 -24.81 20.50 -21.10
N LYS A 8 -25.67 19.48 -20.95
CA LYS A 8 -25.59 18.51 -19.83
C LYS A 8 -25.08 17.11 -20.20
N ILE A 9 -24.80 16.87 -21.49
CA ILE A 9 -24.38 15.53 -21.96
C ILE A 9 -22.84 15.37 -21.92
N PHE A 10 -22.07 16.46 -21.79
CA PHE A 10 -20.60 16.43 -21.86
C PHE A 10 -19.86 16.76 -20.55
N THR A 11 -20.55 16.78 -19.39
CA THR A 11 -19.91 17.12 -18.09
C THR A 11 -19.78 15.95 -17.11
N SER A 12 -20.10 14.72 -17.49
CA SER A 12 -20.15 13.59 -16.55
C SER A 12 -18.81 12.89 -16.28
N ASN A 13 -17.67 13.44 -16.72
CA ASN A 13 -16.38 12.79 -16.48
C ASN A 13 -15.20 13.77 -16.35
N ARG A 14 -15.41 14.92 -15.70
CA ARG A 14 -14.26 15.66 -15.18
C ARG A 14 -13.71 14.86 -13.99
N PRO A 15 -12.43 14.45 -13.99
CA PRO A 15 -11.83 13.85 -12.81
C PRO A 15 -12.04 14.80 -11.65
N GLU A 16 -12.47 14.27 -10.51
CA GLU A 16 -12.63 15.06 -9.30
C GLU A 16 -11.28 15.68 -8.95
N LEU A 17 -11.24 17.01 -8.88
CA LEU A 17 -10.02 17.71 -8.49
C LEU A 17 -9.80 17.46 -7.00
N LEU A 18 -8.83 16.61 -6.69
CA LEU A 18 -8.41 16.31 -5.34
C LEU A 18 -7.39 17.34 -4.87
N THR A 19 -7.62 17.92 -3.70
CA THR A 19 -6.73 18.93 -3.11
C THR A 19 -6.16 18.43 -1.79
N PRO A 20 -4.86 18.64 -1.52
CA PRO A 20 -4.27 18.36 -0.22
C PRO A 20 -5.00 19.04 0.95
N VAL A 21 -5.22 18.28 2.03
CA VAL A 21 -5.94 18.77 3.23
C VAL A 21 -4.98 19.14 4.35
N LYS A 22 -3.93 18.34 4.52
CA LYS A 22 -2.91 18.46 5.56
C LYS A 22 -1.53 18.30 4.93
N LEU A 23 -0.51 18.72 5.67
CA LEU A 23 0.87 18.39 5.32
C LEU A 23 1.03 16.87 5.22
N PRO A 24 1.89 16.41 4.29
CA PRO A 24 2.19 15.00 4.20
C PRO A 24 2.90 14.48 5.46
N HIS A 25 2.70 13.20 5.75
CA HIS A 25 3.44 12.47 6.76
C HIS A 25 4.46 11.55 6.08
N ILE A 26 5.73 11.67 6.46
CA ILE A 26 6.81 10.83 5.92
C ILE A 26 7.05 9.67 6.87
N TYR A 27 6.99 8.46 6.33
CA TYR A 27 7.23 7.21 7.04
C TYR A 27 8.52 6.58 6.57
N THR A 28 9.41 6.26 7.49
CA THR A 28 10.50 5.31 7.24
C THR A 28 9.94 3.90 7.41
N ILE A 29 9.90 3.14 6.32
CA ILE A 29 9.33 1.79 6.27
C ILE A 29 10.47 0.78 6.18
N THR A 30 10.44 -0.22 7.05
CA THR A 30 11.32 -1.39 7.04
C THR A 30 10.46 -2.64 7.01
N LEU A 31 10.66 -3.49 6.01
CA LEU A 31 10.10 -4.83 5.92
C LEU A 31 11.23 -5.83 6.08
N VAL A 32 11.05 -6.84 6.92
CA VAL A 32 12.01 -7.94 7.09
C VAL A 32 11.29 -9.24 6.78
N TYR A 33 11.79 -9.97 5.79
CA TYR A 33 11.33 -11.30 5.45
C TYR A 33 12.40 -12.29 5.90
N THR A 34 12.02 -13.25 6.76
CA THR A 34 12.91 -14.30 7.25
C THR A 34 12.35 -15.65 6.82
N GLY A 35 13.15 -16.42 6.09
CA GLY A 35 12.86 -17.80 5.73
C GLY A 35 14.19 -18.55 5.63
N ASP A 36 14.56 -18.99 4.43
CA ASP A 36 15.88 -19.58 4.19
C ASP A 36 17.02 -18.55 4.32
N ALA A 37 16.76 -17.29 3.96
CA ALA A 37 17.63 -16.15 4.19
C ALA A 37 16.81 -14.93 4.62
N ALA A 38 17.42 -14.04 5.40
CA ALA A 38 16.80 -12.79 5.79
C ALA A 38 16.99 -11.72 4.70
N VAL A 39 15.89 -11.10 4.28
CA VAL A 39 15.90 -9.97 3.33
C VAL A 39 15.21 -8.79 3.98
N THR A 40 15.87 -7.64 3.96
CA THR A 40 15.33 -6.38 4.49
C THR A 40 15.07 -5.41 3.35
N LEU A 41 13.85 -4.90 3.26
CA LEU A 41 13.45 -3.82 2.36
C LEU A 41 13.30 -2.53 3.15
N LYS A 42 13.91 -1.44 2.69
CA LYS A 42 13.77 -0.12 3.31
C LYS A 42 13.47 0.95 2.27
N TYR A 43 12.53 1.82 2.58
CA TYR A 43 12.19 3.00 1.78
C TYR A 43 11.44 4.01 2.64
N ASN A 44 11.38 5.27 2.19
CA ASN A 44 10.50 6.26 2.78
C ASN A 44 9.24 6.38 1.92
N ALA A 45 8.08 6.48 2.56
CA ALA A 45 6.83 6.80 1.88
C ALA A 45 6.25 8.10 2.45
N GLU A 46 5.75 8.94 1.57
CA GLU A 46 5.01 10.14 1.93
C GLU A 46 3.52 9.83 1.78
N VAL A 47 2.73 10.01 2.84
CA VAL A 47 1.28 9.80 2.83
C VAL A 47 0.59 11.12 3.13
N GLN A 48 -0.25 11.57 2.19
CA GLN A 48 -0.98 12.82 2.30
C GLN A 48 -2.47 12.59 2.14
N ARG A 49 -3.28 13.16 3.04
CA ARG A 49 -4.73 13.16 2.88
C ARG A 49 -5.16 14.18 1.83
N LEU A 50 -6.05 13.78 0.93
CA LEU A 50 -6.69 14.63 -0.07
C LEU A 50 -8.18 14.79 0.25
N SER A 51 -8.77 15.91 -0.17
CA SER A 51 -10.20 16.17 -0.14
C SER A 51 -10.76 16.26 -1.55
N GLY A 52 -11.89 15.59 -1.77
CA GLY A 52 -12.80 15.86 -2.88
C GLY A 52 -13.81 16.95 -2.53
N LYS A 53 -14.80 17.18 -3.40
CA LYS A 53 -15.77 18.29 -3.27
C LYS A 53 -16.64 18.21 -2.01
N ASP A 54 -17.03 16.99 -1.63
CA ASP A 54 -17.99 16.79 -0.54
C ASP A 54 -17.31 16.42 0.79
N ASN A 55 -15.97 16.27 0.80
CA ASN A 55 -15.14 15.94 1.96
C ASN A 55 -15.53 14.69 2.79
N THR A 56 -16.49 13.90 2.29
CA THR A 56 -16.99 12.66 2.92
C THR A 56 -16.16 11.44 2.55
N GLN A 57 -15.48 11.50 1.41
CA GLN A 57 -14.67 10.41 0.88
C GLN A 57 -13.26 10.42 1.47
N HIS A 58 -12.62 9.26 1.46
CA HIS A 58 -11.27 9.09 1.99
C HIS A 58 -10.26 8.97 0.85
N TYR A 59 -9.68 10.09 0.46
CA TYR A 59 -8.64 10.12 -0.57
C TYR A 59 -7.26 10.33 0.04
N PHE A 60 -6.27 9.64 -0.53
CA PHE A 60 -4.87 9.75 -0.14
C PHE A 60 -3.97 9.85 -1.37
N GLN A 61 -2.87 10.58 -1.25
CA GLN A 61 -1.74 10.48 -2.15
C GLN A 61 -0.60 9.79 -1.41
N VAL A 62 0.03 8.83 -2.08
CA VAL A 62 1.24 8.16 -1.63
C VAL A 62 2.35 8.45 -2.64
N THR A 63 3.52 8.83 -2.15
CA THR A 63 4.77 8.78 -2.91
C THR A 63 5.78 7.93 -2.15
N ARG A 64 6.85 7.47 -2.81
CA ARG A 64 7.93 6.77 -2.14
C ARG A 64 9.29 7.07 -2.74
N THR A 65 10.33 6.93 -1.93
CA THR A 65 11.73 6.95 -2.39
C THR A 65 12.10 5.63 -3.08
N ALA A 66 13.30 5.60 -3.68
CA ALA A 66 13.89 4.36 -4.18
C ALA A 66 14.02 3.30 -3.07
N LEU A 67 13.83 2.05 -3.46
CA LEU A 67 13.92 0.88 -2.59
C LEU A 67 15.38 0.55 -2.28
N ARG A 68 15.67 0.20 -1.02
CA ARG A 68 16.93 -0.40 -0.58
C ARG A 68 16.69 -1.83 -0.14
N ILE A 69 17.52 -2.76 -0.61
CA ILE A 69 17.48 -4.18 -0.30
C ILE A 69 18.76 -4.52 0.47
N ASN A 70 18.63 -5.01 1.71
CA ASN A 70 19.77 -5.30 2.59
C ASN A 70 20.75 -4.12 2.70
N ASP A 71 20.20 -2.90 2.84
CA ASP A 71 20.96 -1.64 2.90
C ASP A 71 21.82 -1.33 1.65
N GLN A 72 21.53 -1.97 0.51
CA GLN A 72 22.05 -1.60 -0.79
C GLN A 72 20.95 -1.01 -1.67
N PRO A 73 21.24 -0.01 -2.52
CA PRO A 73 20.29 0.43 -3.55
C PRO A 73 19.79 -0.75 -4.39
N ALA A 74 18.48 -0.80 -4.67
CA ALA A 74 17.93 -1.81 -5.57
C ALA A 74 18.52 -1.73 -6.99
N THR A 75 19.12 -0.61 -7.37
CA THR A 75 19.80 -0.38 -8.65
C THR A 75 21.10 -1.17 -8.81
N ASP A 76 21.64 -1.74 -7.72
CA ASP A 76 22.94 -2.43 -7.76
C ASP A 76 22.85 -3.81 -8.44
N TYR A 77 21.65 -4.39 -8.53
CA TYR A 77 21.41 -5.66 -9.23
C TYR A 77 20.36 -5.48 -10.33
N LEU A 78 20.61 -6.05 -11.51
CA LEU A 78 19.80 -5.82 -12.72
C LEU A 78 18.32 -6.16 -12.54
N ALA A 79 18.02 -7.32 -11.92
CA ALA A 79 16.64 -7.75 -11.70
C ALA A 79 15.88 -6.84 -10.71
N THR A 80 16.56 -6.38 -9.65
CA THR A 80 15.96 -5.48 -8.66
C THR A 80 15.85 -4.05 -9.18
N ASP A 81 16.76 -3.63 -10.05
CA ASP A 81 16.67 -2.34 -10.74
C ASP A 81 15.45 -2.33 -11.68
N LEU A 82 15.29 -3.36 -12.50
CA LEU A 82 14.13 -3.50 -13.38
C LEU A 82 12.82 -3.41 -12.58
N ALA A 83 12.70 -4.18 -11.50
CA ALA A 83 11.53 -4.15 -10.63
C ALA A 83 11.31 -2.77 -9.99
N ALA A 84 12.37 -2.10 -9.54
CA ALA A 84 12.29 -0.76 -8.95
C ALA A 84 11.86 0.28 -9.98
N GLN A 85 12.40 0.23 -11.20
CA GLN A 85 12.05 1.16 -12.27
C GLN A 85 10.60 0.98 -12.73
N CYS A 86 10.16 -0.26 -12.95
CA CYS A 86 8.77 -0.59 -13.23
C CYS A 86 7.83 -0.09 -12.13
N GLY A 87 8.13 -0.43 -10.87
CA GLY A 87 7.31 -0.06 -9.72
C GLY A 87 7.33 1.43 -9.39
N SER A 88 8.31 2.21 -9.85
CA SER A 88 8.35 3.66 -9.59
C SER A 88 7.31 4.45 -10.37
N VAL A 89 6.86 3.93 -11.52
CA VAL A 89 5.94 4.61 -12.44
C VAL A 89 4.59 4.91 -11.80
N ILE A 90 4.15 4.08 -10.85
CA ILE A 90 2.84 4.24 -10.20
C ILE A 90 2.80 5.45 -9.27
N TYR A 91 3.95 6.03 -8.89
CA TYR A 91 4.06 7.12 -7.92
C TYR A 91 4.27 8.49 -8.61
N PRO A 92 3.51 9.54 -8.24
CA PRO A 92 2.52 9.59 -7.15
C PRO A 92 1.28 8.74 -7.43
N LEU A 93 0.81 8.05 -6.38
CA LEU A 93 -0.33 7.15 -6.39
C LEU A 93 -1.46 7.77 -5.59
N GLN A 94 -2.61 8.01 -6.22
CA GLN A 94 -3.81 8.47 -5.50
C GLN A 94 -4.73 7.28 -5.23
N LEU A 95 -5.25 7.20 -4.01
CA LEU A 95 -6.08 6.09 -3.54
C LEU A 95 -7.41 6.63 -3.01
N HIS A 96 -8.50 5.97 -3.39
CA HIS A 96 -9.79 6.11 -2.75
C HIS A 96 -10.00 4.91 -1.81
N ILE A 97 -10.17 5.20 -0.53
CA ILE A 97 -10.22 4.20 0.54
C ILE A 97 -11.66 4.06 1.04
N GLY A 98 -12.12 2.83 1.18
CA GLY A 98 -13.42 2.52 1.78
C GLY A 98 -13.39 2.61 3.30
N GLN A 99 -14.57 2.57 3.92
CA GLN A 99 -14.71 2.68 5.38
C GLN A 99 -14.02 1.55 6.17
N GLY A 100 -13.65 0.44 5.53
CA GLY A 100 -12.92 -0.67 6.15
C GLY A 100 -11.42 -0.66 5.84
N GLY A 101 -10.89 0.40 5.21
CA GLY A 101 -9.48 0.48 4.82
C GLY A 101 -9.16 -0.17 3.47
N GLN A 102 -10.14 -0.70 2.74
CA GLN A 102 -9.94 -1.30 1.44
C GLN A 102 -9.72 -0.26 0.34
N ILE A 103 -8.83 -0.55 -0.62
CA ILE A 103 -8.64 0.27 -1.82
C ILE A 103 -9.83 0.04 -2.77
N LEU A 104 -10.60 1.11 -3.04
CA LEU A 104 -11.77 1.07 -3.92
C LEU A 104 -11.43 1.46 -5.37
N SER A 105 -10.59 2.49 -5.54
CA SER A 105 -10.22 2.99 -6.87
C SER A 105 -8.94 3.83 -6.81
N VAL A 106 -8.35 4.07 -7.98
CA VAL A 106 -7.16 4.91 -8.18
C VAL A 106 -7.53 6.13 -9.01
N PRO A 107 -7.81 7.30 -8.40
CA PRO A 107 -8.29 8.49 -9.13
C PRO A 107 -7.35 8.95 -10.25
N ASN A 108 -6.04 8.84 -10.07
CA ASN A 108 -5.04 9.25 -11.05
C ASN A 108 -4.56 8.11 -11.98
N TYR A 109 -5.34 7.04 -12.15
CA TYR A 109 -4.98 5.89 -12.98
C TYR A 109 -4.60 6.27 -14.42
N LYS A 110 -5.33 7.21 -15.04
CA LYS A 110 -5.00 7.69 -16.40
C LYS A 110 -3.61 8.34 -16.48
N GLU A 111 -3.19 9.05 -15.44
CA GLU A 111 -1.85 9.65 -15.37
C GLU A 111 -0.76 8.59 -15.17
N ILE A 112 -1.07 7.50 -14.48
CA ILE A 112 -0.18 6.33 -14.35
C ILE A 112 0.02 5.67 -15.73
N LEU A 113 -1.06 5.48 -16.50
CA LEU A 113 -0.97 4.92 -17.86
C LEU A 113 -0.09 5.76 -18.78
N VAL A 114 -0.21 7.09 -18.74
CA VAL A 114 0.63 8.00 -19.53
C VAL A 114 2.11 7.82 -19.15
N ARG A 115 2.44 7.89 -17.86
CA ARG A 115 3.82 7.70 -17.37
C ARG A 115 4.39 6.33 -17.75
N TRP A 116 3.57 5.28 -17.70
CA TRP A 116 3.99 3.94 -18.09
C TRP A 116 4.33 3.86 -19.58
N ASN A 117 3.44 4.36 -20.43
CA ASN A 117 3.65 4.34 -21.88
C ASN A 117 4.89 5.13 -22.29
N GLU A 118 5.15 6.26 -21.64
CA GLU A 118 6.36 7.08 -21.86
C GLU A 118 7.64 6.33 -21.42
N ARG A 119 7.59 5.59 -20.32
CA ARG A 119 8.78 4.91 -19.76
C ARG A 119 9.07 3.56 -20.41
N MET A 120 8.05 2.84 -20.87
CA MET A 120 8.17 1.46 -21.35
C MET A 120 9.20 1.30 -22.47
N ALA A 121 9.28 2.25 -23.40
CA ALA A 121 10.25 2.21 -24.50
C ALA A 121 11.70 2.22 -23.97
N GLY A 122 11.99 3.07 -22.98
CA GLY A 122 13.32 3.12 -22.34
C GLY A 122 13.66 1.86 -21.55
N LEU A 123 12.67 1.26 -20.88
CA LEU A 123 12.85 0.00 -20.14
C LEU A 123 13.25 -1.14 -21.09
N LYS A 124 12.54 -1.29 -22.22
CA LYS A 124 12.84 -2.34 -23.22
C LYS A 124 14.20 -2.16 -23.90
N GLN A 125 14.69 -0.93 -24.00
CA GLN A 125 16.02 -0.66 -24.56
C GLN A 125 17.14 -0.95 -23.56
N TYR A 126 16.93 -0.64 -22.28
CA TYR A 126 17.96 -0.79 -21.24
C TYR A 126 18.03 -2.23 -20.70
N PHE A 127 16.89 -2.87 -20.46
CA PHE A 127 16.81 -4.23 -19.93
C PHE A 127 16.55 -5.22 -21.07
N VAL A 128 17.61 -5.90 -21.49
CA VAL A 128 17.58 -6.85 -22.62
C VAL A 128 17.59 -8.29 -22.10
N GLY A 129 16.88 -9.18 -22.78
CA GLY A 129 16.83 -10.61 -22.48
C GLY A 129 15.42 -11.08 -22.17
N GLN A 130 15.18 -12.37 -22.41
CA GLN A 130 13.84 -12.96 -22.32
C GLN A 130 13.16 -12.69 -20.97
N GLU A 131 13.86 -12.91 -19.85
CA GLU A 131 13.30 -12.71 -18.51
C GLU A 131 12.90 -11.24 -18.25
N ALA A 132 13.71 -10.29 -18.73
CA ALA A 132 13.43 -8.87 -18.58
C ALA A 132 12.23 -8.43 -19.44
N GLU A 133 12.20 -8.89 -20.70
CA GLU A 133 11.09 -8.62 -21.62
C GLU A 133 9.77 -9.20 -21.09
N GLU A 134 9.80 -10.43 -20.57
CA GLU A 134 8.66 -11.07 -19.93
C GLU A 134 8.19 -10.27 -18.71
N TYR A 135 9.10 -9.83 -17.83
CA TYR A 135 8.75 -9.02 -16.66
C TYR A 135 8.11 -7.68 -17.05
N ILE A 136 8.66 -6.99 -18.06
CA ILE A 136 8.08 -5.75 -18.59
C ILE A 136 6.69 -6.01 -19.17
N ALA A 137 6.50 -7.10 -19.92
CA ALA A 137 5.20 -7.45 -20.51
C ALA A 137 4.15 -7.78 -19.44
N HIS A 138 4.52 -8.50 -18.37
CA HIS A 138 3.62 -8.78 -17.25
C HIS A 138 3.25 -7.49 -16.49
N THR A 139 4.22 -6.58 -16.32
CA THR A 139 3.98 -5.27 -15.72
C THR A 139 3.03 -4.44 -16.59
N ASP A 140 3.23 -4.42 -17.90
CA ASP A 140 2.34 -3.72 -18.85
C ASP A 140 0.91 -4.26 -18.75
N ASN A 141 0.73 -5.58 -18.86
CA ASN A 141 -0.60 -6.20 -18.73
C ASN A 141 -1.30 -5.83 -17.41
N THR A 142 -0.55 -5.80 -16.30
CA THR A 142 -1.08 -5.42 -14.99
C THR A 142 -1.47 -3.94 -14.95
N ILE A 143 -0.64 -3.05 -15.49
CA ILE A 143 -0.89 -1.60 -15.48
C ILE A 143 -2.03 -1.23 -16.43
N GLN A 144 -2.13 -1.85 -17.61
CA GLN A 144 -3.17 -1.55 -18.61
C GLN A 144 -4.56 -2.04 -18.20
N ASN A 145 -4.65 -2.99 -17.26
CA ASN A 145 -5.91 -3.52 -16.75
C ASN A 145 -6.24 -2.92 -15.36
N PRO A 146 -7.29 -2.09 -15.22
CA PRO A 146 -7.59 -1.40 -13.97
C PRO A 146 -7.91 -2.35 -12.81
N GLU A 147 -8.53 -3.50 -13.09
CA GLU A 147 -8.86 -4.49 -12.07
C GLU A 147 -7.59 -5.18 -11.57
N LEU A 148 -6.73 -5.66 -12.49
CA LEU A 148 -5.43 -6.25 -12.12
C LEU A 148 -4.55 -5.24 -11.40
N PHE A 149 -4.56 -3.99 -11.83
CA PHE A 149 -3.83 -2.91 -11.18
C PHE A 149 -4.28 -2.74 -9.73
N ILE A 150 -5.59 -2.62 -9.46
CA ILE A 150 -6.11 -2.53 -8.09
C ILE A 150 -5.77 -3.78 -7.28
N GLN A 151 -5.85 -4.99 -7.86
CA GLN A 151 -5.48 -6.22 -7.16
C GLN A 151 -3.99 -6.25 -6.80
N SER A 152 -3.12 -5.75 -7.68
CA SER A 152 -1.68 -5.64 -7.40
C SER A 152 -1.38 -4.68 -6.25
N LEU A 153 -2.13 -3.58 -6.11
CA LEU A 153 -1.97 -2.65 -4.99
C LEU A 153 -2.35 -3.26 -3.64
N LYS A 154 -3.31 -4.20 -3.62
CA LYS A 154 -3.67 -4.96 -2.41
C LYS A 154 -2.57 -5.92 -1.96
N GLN A 155 -1.60 -6.22 -2.83
CA GLN A 155 -0.41 -7.01 -2.50
C GLN A 155 0.69 -6.18 -1.82
N ASP A 156 0.51 -4.86 -1.68
CA ASP A 156 1.42 -4.03 -0.91
C ASP A 156 1.11 -4.15 0.59
N LEU A 157 2.02 -4.79 1.33
CA LEU A 157 1.86 -5.03 2.77
C LEU A 157 1.76 -3.74 3.58
N PHE A 158 2.48 -2.69 3.20
CA PHE A 158 2.41 -1.41 3.90
C PHE A 158 1.03 -0.77 3.68
N LEU A 159 0.58 -0.63 2.44
CA LEU A 159 -0.74 -0.03 2.16
C LEU A 159 -1.86 -0.82 2.83
N SER A 160 -1.85 -2.16 2.70
CA SER A 160 -2.86 -3.03 3.30
C SER A 160 -2.89 -2.92 4.83
N ALA A 161 -1.73 -2.96 5.50
CA ALA A 161 -1.68 -2.82 6.96
C ALA A 161 -2.04 -1.40 7.42
N TRP A 162 -1.49 -0.37 6.77
CA TRP A 162 -1.65 1.02 7.19
C TRP A 162 -3.10 1.48 7.09
N PHE A 163 -3.78 1.24 5.97
CA PHE A 163 -5.19 1.63 5.83
C PHE A 163 -6.13 0.77 6.66
N SER A 164 -5.86 -0.53 6.81
CA SER A 164 -6.63 -1.40 7.71
C SER A 164 -6.60 -0.86 9.15
N LEU A 165 -5.42 -0.51 9.67
CA LEU A 165 -5.27 0.05 11.01
C LEU A 165 -5.92 1.42 11.17
N LEU A 166 -5.80 2.31 10.18
CA LEU A 166 -6.41 3.64 10.24
C LEU A 166 -7.94 3.56 10.30
N TYR A 167 -8.55 2.58 9.62
CA TYR A 167 -10.00 2.46 9.46
C TYR A 167 -10.64 1.30 10.25
N THR A 168 -9.89 0.55 11.06
CA THR A 168 -10.42 -0.58 11.86
C THR A 168 -11.44 -0.14 12.94
N GLY A 169 -11.34 1.11 13.41
CA GLY A 169 -12.22 1.63 14.46
C GLY A 169 -12.09 0.88 15.79
N TYR A 170 -13.22 0.65 16.48
CA TYR A 170 -13.32 -0.02 17.80
C TYR A 170 -13.82 -1.47 17.72
N ARG A 171 -13.60 -2.14 16.58
CA ARG A 171 -13.99 -3.56 16.42
C ARG A 171 -13.21 -4.42 17.42
N LYS A 172 -13.88 -5.37 18.08
CA LYS A 172 -13.23 -6.32 19.01
C LYS A 172 -12.69 -7.55 18.31
N GLN A 173 -13.43 -8.09 17.35
CA GLN A 173 -13.05 -9.29 16.61
C GLN A 173 -13.48 -9.16 15.15
N PHE A 174 -12.60 -9.56 14.23
CA PHE A 174 -12.84 -9.52 12.78
C PHE A 174 -11.81 -10.37 12.04
N THR A 175 -12.05 -10.60 10.75
CA THR A 175 -11.08 -11.22 9.84
C THR A 175 -10.36 -10.16 9.02
N VAL A 176 -9.07 -10.34 8.80
CA VAL A 176 -8.25 -9.48 7.93
C VAL A 176 -7.26 -10.32 7.13
N ASP A 177 -7.00 -9.88 5.91
CA ASP A 177 -6.13 -10.55 4.96
C ASP A 177 -4.83 -9.75 4.80
N TYR A 178 -3.69 -10.45 4.80
CA TYR A 178 -2.37 -9.84 4.60
C TYR A 178 -1.60 -10.49 3.44
N PRO A 179 -1.04 -9.70 2.51
CA PRO A 179 -0.20 -10.21 1.43
C PRO A 179 1.22 -10.50 1.95
N LEU A 180 1.39 -11.66 2.58
CA LEU A 180 2.66 -12.03 3.24
C LEU A 180 3.67 -12.67 2.28
N GLN A 181 3.24 -13.09 1.09
CA GLN A 181 4.08 -13.73 0.09
C GLN A 181 3.87 -13.08 -1.27
N ALA A 182 4.98 -12.82 -1.98
CA ALA A 182 4.92 -12.24 -3.31
C ALA A 182 4.16 -13.18 -4.27
N PHE A 183 3.29 -12.61 -5.11
CA PHE A 183 2.52 -13.32 -6.14
C PHE A 183 1.59 -14.43 -5.62
N GLN A 184 1.25 -14.44 -4.33
CA GLN A 184 0.28 -15.37 -3.76
C GLN A 184 -0.99 -14.67 -3.28
N ALA A 185 -2.03 -15.46 -3.03
CA ALA A 185 -3.24 -14.95 -2.41
C ALA A 185 -2.92 -14.43 -0.99
N PRO A 186 -3.55 -13.32 -0.56
CA PRO A 186 -3.44 -12.86 0.82
C PRO A 186 -3.87 -13.93 1.81
N ILE A 187 -3.24 -13.93 2.98
CA ILE A 187 -3.46 -14.90 4.04
C ILE A 187 -4.41 -14.30 5.10
N SER A 188 -5.49 -15.02 5.43
CA SER A 188 -6.53 -14.58 6.35
C SER A 188 -6.23 -14.91 7.81
N PHE A 189 -6.47 -13.96 8.71
CA PHE A 189 -6.32 -14.12 10.15
C PHE A 189 -7.61 -13.77 10.89
N SER A 190 -7.95 -14.54 11.93
CA SER A 190 -8.98 -14.20 12.90
C SER A 190 -8.35 -13.34 13.98
N VAL A 191 -8.73 -12.06 14.03
CA VAL A 191 -8.08 -11.04 14.86
C VAL A 191 -8.94 -10.65 16.03
N VAL A 192 -8.31 -10.53 17.20
CA VAL A 192 -8.82 -9.83 18.38
C VAL A 192 -8.06 -8.52 18.52
N GLN A 193 -8.80 -7.43 18.70
CA GLN A 193 -8.26 -6.10 18.86
C GLN A 193 -8.53 -5.56 20.26
N GLU A 194 -7.47 -5.06 20.88
CA GLU A 194 -7.48 -4.28 22.10
C GLU A 194 -7.21 -2.81 21.76
N ARG A 195 -8.14 -1.93 22.16
CA ARG A 195 -8.02 -0.49 21.96
C ARG A 195 -8.56 0.22 23.21
N PRO A 196 -7.78 1.12 23.84
CA PRO A 196 -8.26 1.91 24.98
C PRO A 196 -9.50 2.74 24.62
N PRO A 197 -10.41 2.98 25.57
CA PRO A 197 -11.60 3.78 25.33
C PRO A 197 -11.25 5.20 24.83
N MET A 198 -12.15 5.74 24.02
CA MET A 198 -11.98 7.03 23.38
C MET A 198 -11.80 8.14 24.44
N GLY A 199 -10.70 8.90 24.36
CA GLY A 199 -10.42 10.04 25.26
C GLY A 199 -9.14 9.92 26.10
N GLY A 200 -8.42 8.78 26.05
CA GLY A 200 -7.09 8.64 26.64
C GLY A 200 -5.99 9.42 25.89
N PRO A 201 -4.84 9.70 26.55
CA PRO A 201 -3.73 10.46 25.97
C PRO A 201 -3.00 9.73 24.84
N GLN A 202 -3.15 8.41 24.72
CA GLN A 202 -2.65 7.59 23.61
C GLN A 202 -3.78 6.71 23.10
N ASP A 203 -3.93 6.63 21.78
CA ASP A 203 -4.88 5.73 21.12
C ASP A 203 -4.09 4.61 20.45
N ASN A 204 -3.68 3.65 21.27
CA ASN A 204 -2.88 2.51 20.83
C ASN A 204 -3.82 1.40 20.37
N ILE A 205 -3.59 0.88 19.17
CA ILE A 205 -4.26 -0.33 18.69
C ILE A 205 -3.28 -1.48 18.88
N HIS A 206 -3.75 -2.54 19.52
CA HIS A 206 -3.05 -3.82 19.59
C HIS A 206 -3.93 -4.91 19.01
N GLN A 207 -3.48 -5.56 17.96
CA GLN A 207 -4.16 -6.66 17.30
C GLN A 207 -3.34 -7.93 17.46
N LYS A 208 -4.01 -9.02 17.81
CA LYS A 208 -3.45 -10.37 17.79
C LYS A 208 -4.34 -11.25 16.96
N GLY A 209 -3.77 -12.08 16.11
CA GLY A 209 -4.53 -12.94 15.23
C GLY A 209 -3.97 -14.34 15.10
N THR A 210 -4.86 -15.29 14.87
CA THR A 210 -4.53 -16.67 14.53
C THR A 210 -4.87 -16.92 13.07
N LEU A 211 -3.98 -17.62 12.37
CA LEU A 211 -4.15 -17.98 10.97
C LEU A 211 -5.42 -18.81 10.76
N ILE A 212 -6.18 -18.50 9.70
CA ILE A 212 -7.32 -19.29 9.24
C ILE A 212 -6.85 -20.13 8.05
N SER A 213 -6.37 -21.35 8.30
CA SER A 213 -5.93 -22.29 7.27
C SER A 213 -6.01 -23.73 7.77
N GLU A 214 -6.25 -24.67 6.85
CA GLU A 214 -6.18 -26.12 7.12
C GLU A 214 -4.77 -26.68 6.90
N ALA A 215 -3.96 -26.02 6.08
CA ALA A 215 -2.64 -26.53 5.65
C ALA A 215 -1.46 -25.90 6.41
N LEU A 216 -1.67 -24.72 7.00
CA LEU A 216 -0.64 -23.90 7.63
C LEU A 216 -1.06 -23.56 9.06
N THR A 217 -0.08 -23.40 9.94
CA THR A 217 -0.27 -22.75 11.24
C THR A 217 0.44 -21.42 11.25
N GLY A 218 -0.04 -20.48 12.06
CA GLY A 218 0.56 -19.15 12.10
C GLY A 218 -0.17 -18.20 13.03
N SER A 219 0.51 -17.11 13.34
CA SER A 219 -0.01 -16.04 14.19
C SER A 219 0.46 -14.69 13.69
N MET A 220 -0.20 -13.65 14.17
CA MET A 220 0.17 -12.28 13.89
C MET A 220 -0.03 -11.39 15.12
N GLU A 221 0.81 -10.37 15.22
CA GLU A 221 0.70 -9.32 16.22
C GLU A 221 1.00 -7.98 15.55
N ILE A 222 0.11 -7.01 15.71
CA ILE A 222 0.28 -5.66 15.17
C ILE A 222 0.01 -4.63 16.26
N LYS A 223 0.96 -3.72 16.44
CA LYS A 223 0.88 -2.58 17.35
C LYS A 223 0.90 -1.30 16.53
N CYS A 224 -0.02 -0.41 16.83
CA CYS A 224 -0.13 0.88 16.16
C CYS A 224 -0.32 1.98 17.19
N LEU A 225 0.50 3.04 17.07
CA LEU A 225 0.39 4.27 17.83
C LEU A 225 -0.28 5.32 16.96
N LEU A 226 -1.46 5.80 17.37
CA LEU A 226 -2.16 6.89 16.69
C LEU A 226 -1.91 8.22 17.42
N ASN A 227 -1.78 9.30 16.65
CA ASN A 227 -1.70 10.65 17.20
C ASN A 227 -3.07 11.33 17.28
N LYS A 228 -3.52 11.67 18.50
CA LYS A 228 -4.65 12.60 18.71
C LYS A 228 -4.07 14.01 18.92
N PRO A 229 -4.49 15.05 18.14
CA PRO A 229 -5.74 15.19 17.38
C PRO A 229 -5.60 15.09 15.84
N ARG A 230 -4.52 14.49 15.31
CA ARG A 230 -4.11 14.67 13.90
C ARG A 230 -4.59 13.58 12.92
N ASP A 231 -5.32 12.57 13.35
CA ASP A 231 -5.87 11.48 12.51
C ASP A 231 -4.82 10.78 11.63
N PHE A 232 -3.62 10.56 12.16
CA PHE A 232 -2.58 9.80 11.47
C PHE A 232 -1.89 8.82 12.39
N ILE A 233 -1.25 7.82 11.76
CA ILE A 233 -0.48 6.78 12.44
C ILE A 233 0.93 7.30 12.71
N GLN A 234 1.37 7.36 13.97
CA GLN A 234 2.76 7.68 14.29
C GLN A 234 3.68 6.49 14.03
N GLN A 235 3.23 5.29 14.38
CA GLN A 235 4.06 4.10 14.30
C GLN A 235 3.20 2.87 14.05
N VAL A 236 3.68 1.97 13.20
CA VAL A 236 3.17 0.61 13.00
C VAL A 236 4.32 -0.36 13.23
N GLU A 237 4.09 -1.36 14.06
CA GLU A 237 4.95 -2.52 14.22
C GLU A 237 4.08 -3.76 14.05
N GLY A 238 4.28 -4.50 12.95
CA GLY A 238 3.57 -5.73 12.66
C GLY A 238 4.54 -6.90 12.56
N TYR A 239 4.13 -8.05 13.04
CA TYR A 239 4.85 -9.31 12.97
C TYR A 239 3.88 -10.42 12.58
N TRP A 240 4.28 -11.22 11.60
CA TRP A 240 3.55 -12.41 11.15
C TRP A 240 4.50 -13.59 11.18
N GLU A 241 4.00 -14.72 11.65
CA GLU A 241 4.69 -15.99 11.69
C GLU A 241 3.84 -17.05 11.00
N LEU A 242 4.44 -17.75 10.04
CA LEU A 242 3.82 -18.82 9.27
C LEU A 242 4.69 -20.06 9.40
N GLN A 243 4.06 -21.21 9.62
CA GLN A 243 4.74 -22.48 9.76
C GLN A 243 4.12 -23.51 8.80
N GLU A 244 5.00 -24.17 8.05
CA GLU A 244 4.68 -25.22 7.08
C GLU A 244 5.75 -26.32 7.17
N ASN A 245 5.37 -27.56 7.49
CA ASN A 245 6.27 -28.72 7.49
C ASN A 245 7.62 -28.45 8.19
N GLU A 246 7.58 -27.99 9.45
CA GLU A 246 8.73 -27.61 10.29
C GLU A 246 9.54 -26.38 9.83
N LYS A 247 9.23 -25.79 8.67
CA LYS A 247 9.81 -24.51 8.24
C LYS A 247 8.98 -23.36 8.77
N THR A 248 9.64 -22.46 9.50
CA THR A 248 9.04 -21.20 9.95
C THR A 248 9.50 -20.06 9.06
N ARG A 249 8.55 -19.24 8.62
CA ARG A 249 8.79 -17.98 7.93
C ARG A 249 8.20 -16.85 8.75
N THR A 250 8.95 -15.75 8.86
CA THR A 250 8.50 -14.57 9.59
C THR A 250 8.56 -13.35 8.71
N ILE A 251 7.58 -12.48 8.87
CA ILE A 251 7.51 -11.20 8.19
C ILE A 251 7.35 -10.15 9.29
N ALA A 252 8.16 -9.10 9.26
CA ALA A 252 8.01 -7.96 10.14
C ALA A 252 7.90 -6.68 9.33
N ILE A 253 6.99 -5.78 9.72
CA ILE A 253 6.91 -4.41 9.22
C ILE A 253 7.14 -3.44 10.37
N ARG A 254 7.94 -2.42 10.11
CA ARG A 254 8.06 -1.25 10.97
C ARG A 254 7.91 0.00 10.10
N ALA A 255 6.89 0.79 10.37
CA ALA A 255 6.69 2.09 9.72
C ALA A 255 6.64 3.16 10.81
N ILE A 256 7.58 4.11 10.77
CA ILE A 256 7.66 5.20 11.75
C ILE A 256 7.51 6.52 11.01
N CYS A 257 6.51 7.31 11.40
CA CYS A 257 6.38 8.69 10.98
C CYS A 257 7.53 9.49 11.60
N VAL A 258 8.40 10.05 10.76
CA VAL A 258 9.58 10.79 11.24
C VAL A 258 9.30 12.25 11.60
N GLU A 259 8.13 12.78 11.20
CA GLU A 259 7.79 14.22 11.19
C GLU A 259 8.88 15.08 10.52
N GLY A 260 8.53 15.78 9.44
CA GLY A 260 9.33 16.94 9.06
C GLY A 260 9.17 17.97 10.18
N GLU A 261 10.28 18.36 10.81
CA GLU A 261 10.33 19.44 11.79
C GLU A 261 9.43 20.59 11.33
N SER A 262 8.39 20.89 12.12
CA SER A 262 7.64 22.14 12.02
C SER A 262 8.13 23.12 13.05
#